data_AF-A0A0C2NE93-F1
#
_entry.id   AF-A0A0C2NE93-F1
#
_cell.length_a   1.000
_cell.length_b   1.000
_cell.length_c   1.000
_cell.angle_alpha   90.00
_cell.angle_beta   90.00
_cell.angle_gamma   90.00
#
_symmetry.space_group_name_H-M   'P 1'
#
loop_
_entity.id
_entity.type
_entity.pdbx_description
1 polymer ?
#
loop_
_entity_poly.entity_id
_entity_poly.type
_entity_poly.pdbx_seq_one_letter_code
_entity_poly.pdbx_strand_id
1 'polypeptide(L)'
;MDNKINSSAALWNAANEKLTEKIHSQDIGHLIRELKRVHMKSDELYVYCSDSDKALIERVLVDYPFTLHFNVTDMSQLKGKTLVHYKSGDLPDELAAMLVLATKYGAYVEPLVSYLDRRFGRTEVELLHSGYFLHMKSFSILSRPSNRIVKRALDLLSAITLSLVAIPIGLLAALVIKLESPGPIFYRQARVGLFNQEFDVIKFRSMRNDAEKNGAQWASKNDARVTRVGRFIRKTRIDELP
;
A
#
# COMPACT_ATOMS: atom_id res chain seq x y z
N MET A 1 2.34 -42.63 -13.67
CA MET A 1 2.40 -41.20 -13.27
C MET A 1 1.50 -40.92 -12.07
N ASP A 2 1.08 -41.96 -11.33
CA ASP A 2 -0.02 -41.88 -10.34
C ASP A 2 0.42 -41.75 -8.88
N ASN A 3 1.72 -41.70 -8.60
CA ASN A 3 2.23 -41.78 -7.22
C ASN A 3 2.47 -40.41 -6.55
N LYS A 4 2.32 -39.28 -7.27
CA LYS A 4 2.49 -37.93 -6.71
C LYS A 4 1.17 -37.25 -6.31
N ILE A 5 0.06 -37.57 -6.97
CA ILE A 5 -1.27 -37.00 -6.69
C ILE A 5 -1.81 -37.55 -5.34
N ASN A 6 -1.57 -38.83 -5.05
CA ASN A 6 -1.98 -39.47 -3.79
C ASN A 6 -1.23 -38.95 -2.55
N SER A 7 0.02 -38.50 -2.70
CA SER A 7 0.81 -37.96 -1.60
C SER A 7 0.29 -36.59 -1.12
N SER A 8 -0.19 -35.75 -2.03
CA SER A 8 -0.71 -34.42 -1.69
C SER A 8 -2.09 -34.50 -1.02
N ALA A 9 -2.97 -35.39 -1.50
CA ALA A 9 -4.28 -35.63 -0.90
C ALA A 9 -4.18 -36.25 0.51
N ALA A 10 -3.24 -37.18 0.71
CA ALA A 10 -3.00 -37.80 2.02
C ALA A 10 -2.43 -36.81 3.04
N LEU A 11 -1.50 -35.94 2.62
CA LEU A 11 -0.97 -34.86 3.46
C LEU A 11 -2.05 -33.83 3.82
N TRP A 12 -2.98 -33.55 2.89
CA TRP A 12 -4.09 -32.63 3.10
C TRP A 12 -5.10 -33.18 4.10
N ASN A 13 -5.47 -34.47 4.00
CA ASN A 13 -6.38 -35.12 4.95
C ASN A 13 -5.80 -35.19 6.36
N ALA A 14 -4.51 -35.56 6.49
CA ALA A 14 -3.82 -35.58 7.78
C ALA A 14 -3.65 -34.18 8.40
N ALA A 15 -3.49 -33.14 7.56
CA ALA A 15 -3.48 -31.75 8.01
C ALA A 15 -4.87 -31.30 8.46
N ASN A 16 -5.93 -31.71 7.76
CA ASN A 16 -7.31 -31.35 8.08
C ASN A 16 -7.80 -31.99 9.39
N GLU A 17 -7.46 -33.25 9.66
CA GLU A 17 -7.75 -33.90 10.95
C GLU A 17 -7.08 -33.17 12.12
N LYS A 18 -5.78 -32.86 11.98
CA LYS A 18 -5.04 -32.07 12.98
C LYS A 18 -5.55 -30.64 13.14
N LEU A 19 -6.06 -30.03 12.07
CA LEU A 19 -6.70 -28.70 12.10
C LEU A 19 -8.05 -28.77 12.82
N THR A 20 -8.84 -29.83 12.59
CA THR A 20 -10.16 -30.03 13.20
C THR A 20 -10.03 -30.22 14.72
N GLU A 21 -9.00 -30.92 15.19
CA GLU A 21 -8.65 -31.00 16.62
C GLU A 21 -8.18 -29.64 17.19
N LYS A 22 -7.39 -28.86 16.44
CA LYS A 22 -6.89 -27.54 16.90
C LYS A 22 -7.93 -26.42 16.91
N ILE A 23 -8.96 -26.49 16.07
CA ILE A 23 -10.09 -25.54 16.03
C ILE A 23 -10.83 -25.52 17.36
N HIS A 24 -10.84 -26.64 18.09
CA HIS A 24 -11.45 -26.73 19.41
C HIS A 24 -10.63 -26.05 20.53
N SER A 25 -9.37 -25.67 20.29
CA SER A 25 -8.47 -25.22 21.37
C SER A 25 -7.73 -23.89 21.18
N GLN A 26 -7.75 -23.17 20.03
CA GLN A 26 -7.07 -21.85 19.96
C GLN A 26 -7.43 -20.93 18.77
N ASP A 27 -7.38 -19.62 19.07
CA ASP A 27 -7.39 -18.39 18.26
C ASP A 27 -7.57 -18.53 16.72
N ILE A 28 -8.79 -18.23 16.27
CA ILE A 28 -9.24 -18.15 14.87
C ILE A 28 -8.27 -17.32 13.99
N GLY A 29 -7.62 -16.31 14.55
CA GLY A 29 -6.68 -15.46 13.83
C GLY A 29 -5.37 -16.16 13.43
N HIS A 30 -4.94 -17.19 14.15
CA HIS A 30 -3.81 -18.05 13.76
C HIS A 30 -4.21 -19.02 12.67
N LEU A 31 -5.40 -19.62 12.79
CA LEU A 31 -5.94 -20.59 11.83
C LEU A 31 -6.15 -19.97 10.44
N ILE A 32 -6.68 -18.74 10.38
CA ILE A 32 -6.80 -17.97 9.12
C ILE A 32 -5.43 -17.69 8.51
N ARG A 33 -4.40 -17.43 9.32
CA ARG A 33 -3.02 -17.23 8.83
C ARG A 33 -2.43 -18.51 8.28
N GLU A 34 -2.67 -19.64 8.94
CA GLU A 34 -2.18 -20.96 8.52
C GLU A 34 -2.88 -21.43 7.23
N LEU A 35 -4.21 -21.27 7.14
CA LEU A 35 -4.98 -21.53 5.92
C LEU A 35 -4.52 -20.64 4.76
N LYS A 36 -4.32 -19.34 4.97
CA LYS A 36 -3.75 -18.44 3.95
C LYS A 36 -2.38 -18.89 3.48
N ARG A 37 -1.53 -19.40 4.40
CA ARG A 37 -0.18 -19.88 4.09
C ARG A 37 -0.19 -21.14 3.24
N VAL A 38 -1.14 -22.04 3.46
CA VAL A 38 -1.31 -23.29 2.68
C VAL A 38 -1.82 -23.00 1.27
N HIS A 39 -2.81 -22.11 1.11
CA HIS A 39 -3.37 -21.76 -0.20
C HIS A 39 -2.45 -20.87 -1.05
N MET A 40 -1.44 -20.23 -0.44
CA MET A 40 -0.48 -19.34 -1.11
C MET A 40 0.64 -20.05 -1.89
N LYS A 41 0.79 -21.38 -1.78
CA LYS A 41 1.89 -22.12 -2.43
C LYS A 41 1.49 -22.82 -3.74
N SER A 42 0.24 -22.71 -4.16
CA SER A 42 -0.20 -23.29 -5.44
C SER A 42 0.35 -22.46 -6.60
N ASP A 43 0.96 -23.13 -7.57
CA ASP A 43 1.33 -22.49 -8.84
C ASP A 43 0.13 -22.45 -9.81
N GLU A 44 -0.98 -23.11 -9.49
CA GLU A 44 -2.25 -22.94 -10.20
C GLU A 44 -2.99 -21.69 -9.69
N LEU A 45 -3.40 -20.82 -10.62
CA LEU A 45 -4.15 -19.60 -10.34
C LEU A 45 -5.43 -19.57 -11.19
N TYR A 46 -6.58 -19.54 -10.50
CA TYR A 46 -7.89 -19.51 -11.14
C TYR A 46 -8.38 -18.07 -11.25
N VAL A 47 -8.40 -17.52 -12.48
CA VAL A 47 -8.67 -16.10 -12.73
C VAL A 47 -10.05 -15.91 -13.35
N TYR A 48 -10.85 -15.05 -12.74
CA TYR A 48 -12.17 -14.66 -13.22
C TYR A 48 -12.13 -13.23 -13.74
N CYS A 49 -12.39 -13.06 -15.02
CA CYS A 49 -12.32 -11.76 -15.71
C CYS A 49 -13.25 -11.73 -16.93
N SER A 50 -13.53 -10.52 -17.41
CA SER A 50 -14.20 -10.33 -18.70
C SER A 50 -13.32 -10.85 -19.84
N ASP A 51 -13.92 -11.23 -20.97
CA ASP A 51 -13.15 -11.71 -22.13
C ASP A 51 -12.17 -10.65 -22.66
N SER A 52 -12.52 -9.37 -22.54
CA SER A 52 -11.66 -8.26 -22.97
C SER A 52 -10.39 -8.10 -22.13
N ASP A 53 -10.37 -8.58 -20.88
CA ASP A 53 -9.22 -8.41 -19.98
C ASP A 53 -8.26 -9.61 -20.01
N LYS A 54 -8.64 -10.74 -20.62
CA LYS A 54 -7.83 -11.97 -20.65
C LYS A 54 -6.42 -11.73 -21.20
N ALA A 55 -6.32 -11.09 -22.37
CA ALA A 55 -5.05 -10.82 -23.02
C ALA A 55 -4.11 -9.92 -22.19
N LEU A 56 -4.68 -8.96 -21.45
CA LEU A 56 -3.92 -8.11 -20.53
C LEU A 56 -3.34 -8.95 -19.38
N ILE A 57 -4.18 -9.78 -18.76
CA ILE A 57 -3.77 -10.60 -17.61
C ILE A 57 -2.70 -11.61 -18.02
N GLU A 58 -2.89 -12.30 -19.14
CA GLU A 58 -1.90 -13.25 -19.68
C GLU A 58 -0.55 -12.57 -19.93
N ARG A 59 -0.57 -11.38 -20.55
CA ARG A 59 0.64 -10.60 -20.80
C ARG A 59 1.35 -10.22 -19.51
N VAL A 60 0.63 -9.68 -18.53
CA VAL A 60 1.24 -9.23 -17.26
C VAL A 60 1.75 -10.41 -16.44
N LEU A 61 1.06 -11.55 -16.49
CA LEU A 61 1.39 -12.73 -15.71
C LEU A 61 2.36 -13.70 -16.42
N VAL A 62 2.87 -13.36 -17.61
CA VAL A 62 3.76 -14.25 -18.37
C VAL A 62 5.06 -14.57 -17.63
N ASP A 63 5.61 -13.60 -16.88
CA ASP A 63 6.85 -13.74 -16.13
C ASP A 63 6.65 -14.34 -14.73
N TYR A 64 5.41 -14.72 -14.41
CA TYR A 64 5.04 -15.27 -13.12
C TYR A 64 5.01 -16.80 -13.15
N PRO A 65 5.31 -17.48 -12.03
CA PRO A 65 5.29 -18.95 -11.95
C PRO A 65 3.86 -19.48 -11.80
N PHE A 66 2.92 -19.01 -12.64
CA PHE A 66 1.52 -19.40 -12.57
C PHE A 66 1.09 -20.23 -13.78
N THR A 67 0.35 -21.30 -13.52
CA THR A 67 -0.53 -21.94 -14.49
C THR A 67 -1.90 -21.27 -14.38
N LEU A 68 -2.27 -20.52 -15.41
CA LEU A 68 -3.51 -19.73 -15.42
C LEU A 68 -4.70 -20.57 -15.87
N HIS A 69 -5.79 -20.53 -15.10
CA HIS A 69 -7.06 -21.14 -15.45
C HIS A 69 -8.14 -20.06 -15.48
N PHE A 70 -8.68 -19.75 -16.65
CA PHE A 70 -9.67 -18.68 -16.79
C PHE A 70 -11.11 -19.19 -16.68
N ASN A 71 -11.93 -18.49 -15.89
CA ASN A 71 -13.39 -18.64 -15.84
C ASN A 71 -13.87 -20.11 -15.69
N VAL A 72 -13.18 -20.91 -14.87
CA VAL A 72 -13.55 -22.33 -14.63
C VAL A 72 -14.91 -22.41 -13.95
N THR A 73 -15.82 -23.22 -14.49
CA THR A 73 -17.20 -23.35 -13.97
C THR A 73 -17.43 -24.60 -13.13
N ASP A 74 -16.53 -25.59 -13.21
CA ASP A 74 -16.65 -26.84 -12.44
C ASP A 74 -16.30 -26.64 -10.97
N MET A 75 -17.33 -26.61 -10.12
CA MET A 75 -17.20 -26.40 -8.67
C MET A 75 -16.37 -27.47 -7.95
N SER A 76 -16.32 -28.70 -8.48
CA SER A 76 -15.57 -29.78 -7.85
C SER A 76 -14.06 -29.48 -7.81
N GLN A 77 -13.57 -28.72 -8.78
CA GLN A 77 -12.16 -28.35 -8.93
C GLN A 77 -11.77 -27.12 -8.10
N LEU A 78 -12.74 -26.37 -7.59
CA LEU A 78 -12.52 -25.07 -6.94
C LEU A 78 -12.43 -25.15 -5.41
N LYS A 79 -12.86 -26.27 -4.81
CA LYS A 79 -12.86 -26.45 -3.36
C LYS A 79 -11.43 -26.40 -2.80
N GLY A 80 -11.18 -25.53 -1.82
CA GLY A 80 -9.86 -25.35 -1.22
C GLY A 80 -8.82 -24.73 -2.17
N LYS A 81 -9.25 -24.05 -3.23
CA LYS A 81 -8.38 -23.26 -4.12
C LYS A 81 -8.56 -21.77 -3.85
N THR A 82 -7.57 -20.98 -4.27
CA THR A 82 -7.69 -19.52 -4.33
C THR A 82 -8.11 -19.10 -5.73
N LEU A 83 -9.26 -18.44 -5.80
CA LEU A 83 -9.82 -17.87 -6.99
C LEU A 83 -9.58 -16.37 -6.92
N VAL A 84 -9.10 -15.79 -8.01
CA VAL A 84 -8.86 -14.37 -8.11
C VAL A 84 -9.78 -13.74 -9.13
N HIS A 85 -10.25 -12.54 -8.88
CA HIS A 85 -11.09 -11.81 -9.83
C HIS A 85 -10.45 -10.48 -10.26
N TYR A 86 -10.68 -10.08 -11.50
CA TYR A 86 -10.26 -8.81 -12.06
C TYR A 86 -11.48 -8.01 -12.51
N LYS A 87 -11.58 -6.74 -12.10
CA LYS A 87 -12.74 -5.86 -12.37
C LYS A 87 -14.07 -6.57 -12.15
N SER A 88 -14.35 -7.00 -10.91
CA SER A 88 -15.57 -7.79 -10.61
C SER A 88 -16.89 -7.10 -10.99
N GLY A 89 -16.91 -5.77 -11.10
CA GLY A 89 -18.08 -5.02 -11.57
C GLY A 89 -18.37 -5.19 -13.07
N ASP A 90 -17.39 -5.62 -13.85
CA ASP A 90 -17.51 -5.83 -15.30
C ASP A 90 -17.72 -7.32 -15.65
N LEU A 91 -17.82 -8.19 -14.64
CA LEU A 91 -18.07 -9.61 -14.85
C LEU A 91 -19.53 -9.84 -15.28
N PRO A 92 -19.78 -10.80 -16.20
CA PRO A 92 -21.11 -11.34 -16.41
C PRO A 92 -21.73 -11.85 -15.11
N ASP A 93 -23.04 -11.62 -14.93
CA ASP A 93 -23.78 -11.99 -13.71
C ASP A 93 -23.60 -13.46 -13.31
N GLU A 94 -23.51 -14.35 -14.30
CA GLU A 94 -23.27 -15.78 -14.07
C GLU A 94 -21.91 -16.04 -13.41
N LEU A 95 -20.84 -15.41 -13.89
CA LEU A 95 -19.51 -15.54 -13.30
C LEU A 95 -19.42 -14.90 -11.92
N ALA A 96 -20.09 -13.75 -11.72
CA ALA A 96 -20.17 -13.11 -10.41
C ALA A 96 -20.91 -14.01 -9.40
N ALA A 97 -22.04 -14.59 -9.78
CA ALA A 97 -22.79 -15.56 -8.96
C ALA A 97 -21.94 -16.80 -8.65
N MET A 98 -21.18 -17.29 -9.62
CA MET A 98 -20.26 -18.42 -9.44
C MET A 98 -19.17 -18.14 -8.41
N LEU A 99 -18.56 -16.96 -8.41
CA LEU A 99 -17.59 -16.58 -7.37
C LEU A 99 -18.20 -16.60 -5.96
N VAL A 100 -19.42 -16.10 -5.82
CA VAL A 100 -20.17 -16.14 -4.54
C VAL A 100 -20.44 -17.59 -4.13
N LEU A 101 -20.91 -18.43 -5.06
CA LEU A 101 -21.16 -19.84 -4.79
C LEU A 101 -19.88 -20.60 -4.43
N ALA A 102 -18.77 -20.38 -5.15
CA ALA A 102 -17.48 -20.99 -4.88
C ALA A 102 -17.00 -20.67 -3.45
N THR A 103 -17.23 -19.43 -2.99
CA THR A 103 -16.96 -19.03 -1.60
C THR A 103 -17.76 -19.87 -0.61
N LYS A 104 -19.06 -20.12 -0.88
CA LYS A 104 -19.90 -21.00 -0.04
C LYS A 104 -19.39 -22.45 0.00
N TYR A 105 -18.80 -22.94 -1.08
CA TYR A 105 -18.23 -24.29 -1.17
C TYR A 105 -16.79 -24.41 -0.66
N GLY A 106 -16.25 -23.34 -0.05
CA GLY A 106 -14.93 -23.37 0.59
C GLY A 106 -13.76 -23.01 -0.33
N ALA A 107 -14.02 -22.35 -1.46
CA ALA A 107 -13.00 -21.64 -2.20
C ALA A 107 -12.68 -20.29 -1.54
N TYR A 108 -11.45 -19.82 -1.67
CA TYR A 108 -11.06 -18.49 -1.19
C TYR A 108 -11.06 -17.52 -2.37
N VAL A 109 -11.95 -16.52 -2.36
CA VAL A 109 -12.07 -15.53 -3.43
C VAL A 109 -11.46 -14.19 -3.00
N GLU A 110 -10.57 -13.62 -3.81
CA GLU A 110 -10.03 -12.28 -3.58
C GLU A 110 -9.68 -11.53 -4.87
N PRO A 111 -9.46 -10.20 -4.86
CA PRO A 111 -9.04 -9.47 -6.05
C PRO A 111 -7.63 -9.89 -6.52
N LEU A 112 -7.44 -10.02 -7.84
CA LEU A 112 -6.16 -10.41 -8.46
C LEU A 112 -4.99 -9.53 -8.01
N VAL A 113 -5.16 -8.21 -8.06
CA VAL A 113 -4.09 -7.27 -7.68
C VAL A 113 -3.72 -7.43 -6.20
N SER A 114 -4.70 -7.63 -5.32
CA SER A 114 -4.46 -7.87 -3.89
C SER A 114 -3.73 -9.20 -3.63
N TYR A 115 -4.04 -10.23 -4.42
CA TYR A 115 -3.35 -11.51 -4.35
C TYR A 115 -1.87 -11.37 -4.73
N LEU A 116 -1.58 -10.68 -5.85
CA LEU A 116 -0.22 -10.46 -6.33
C LEU A 116 0.59 -9.60 -5.36
N ASP A 117 0.02 -8.49 -4.87
CA ASP A 117 0.67 -7.60 -3.91
C ASP A 117 1.04 -8.35 -2.62
N ARG A 118 0.13 -9.18 -2.11
CA ARG A 118 0.40 -10.01 -0.92
C ARG A 118 1.43 -11.11 -1.19
N ARG A 119 1.43 -11.75 -2.37
CA ARG A 119 2.32 -12.88 -2.69
C ARG A 119 3.73 -12.44 -3.03
N PHE A 120 3.90 -11.31 -3.72
CA PHE A 120 5.19 -10.84 -4.20
C PHE A 120 5.69 -9.57 -3.51
N GLY A 121 4.87 -8.92 -2.69
CA GLY A 121 5.23 -7.67 -2.01
C GLY A 121 5.34 -6.47 -2.95
N ARG A 122 4.79 -6.56 -4.16
CA ARG A 122 4.79 -5.53 -5.19
C ARG A 122 3.45 -5.45 -5.90
N THR A 123 3.00 -4.23 -6.19
CA THR A 123 1.75 -3.98 -6.90
C THR A 123 1.99 -3.90 -8.41
N GLU A 124 1.27 -4.72 -9.17
CA GLU A 124 1.28 -4.68 -10.63
C GLU A 124 0.50 -3.49 -11.15
N VAL A 125 1.22 -2.46 -11.61
CA VAL A 125 0.64 -1.16 -12.00
C VAL A 125 -0.26 -1.28 -13.22
N GLU A 126 0.05 -2.18 -14.16
CA GLU A 126 -0.77 -2.40 -15.37
C GLU A 126 -2.14 -2.99 -15.06
N LEU A 127 -2.28 -3.68 -13.92
CA LEU A 127 -3.56 -4.24 -13.46
C LEU A 127 -4.32 -3.26 -12.55
N LEU A 128 -3.80 -2.06 -12.30
CA LEU A 128 -4.52 -1.07 -11.50
C LEU A 128 -5.74 -0.54 -12.25
N HIS A 129 -6.86 -0.47 -11.53
CA HIS A 129 -8.14 0.04 -12.00
C HIS A 129 -8.80 0.82 -10.86
N SER A 130 -9.74 1.70 -11.16
CA SER A 130 -10.40 2.56 -10.15
C SER A 130 -11.03 1.75 -9.01
N GLY A 131 -11.69 0.63 -9.33
CA GLY A 131 -12.28 -0.28 -8.34
C GLY A 131 -11.28 -0.84 -7.34
N TYR A 132 -10.02 -1.06 -7.74
CA TYR A 132 -8.97 -1.52 -6.82
C TYR A 132 -8.79 -0.60 -5.63
N PHE A 133 -8.76 0.72 -5.86
CA PHE A 133 -8.56 1.70 -4.78
C PHE A 133 -9.73 1.76 -3.80
N LEU A 134 -10.95 1.42 -4.26
CA LEU A 134 -12.15 1.34 -3.43
C LEU A 134 -12.21 0.05 -2.60
N HIS A 135 -11.68 -1.06 -3.15
CA HIS A 135 -11.73 -2.38 -2.51
C HIS A 135 -10.48 -2.75 -1.73
N MET A 136 -9.37 -2.02 -1.92
CA MET A 136 -8.26 -2.08 -0.98
C MET A 136 -8.78 -1.70 0.40
N LYS A 137 -8.43 -2.51 1.42
CA LYS A 137 -8.31 -1.99 2.78
C LYS A 137 -7.16 -0.97 2.77
N SER A 138 -7.44 0.22 2.24
CA SER A 138 -6.52 1.32 1.99
C SER A 138 -5.43 1.38 3.06
N PHE A 139 -4.17 1.21 2.65
CA PHE A 139 -2.98 1.53 3.46
C PHE A 139 -3.05 1.06 4.92
N SER A 140 -3.56 -0.15 5.14
CA SER A 140 -4.00 -0.68 6.44
C SER A 140 -2.85 -1.06 7.39
N ILE A 141 -1.66 -0.46 7.27
CA ILE A 141 -0.74 -0.46 8.42
C ILE A 141 -1.41 0.31 9.58
N LEU A 142 -2.21 1.34 9.30
CA LEU A 142 -2.86 2.19 10.32
C LEU A 142 -4.36 1.92 10.54
N SER A 143 -4.91 0.84 9.96
CA SER A 143 -6.34 0.49 10.12
C SER A 143 -6.64 -0.05 11.52
N ARG A 144 -5.66 -0.73 12.14
CA ARG A 144 -5.76 -1.16 13.53
C ARG A 144 -5.54 0.07 14.44
N PRO A 145 -6.46 0.35 15.38
CA PRO A 145 -6.29 1.45 16.33
C PRO A 145 -4.95 1.39 17.08
N SER A 146 -4.48 0.19 17.44
CA SER A 146 -3.18 -0.03 18.07
C SER A 146 -2.01 0.47 17.21
N ASN A 147 -2.00 0.14 15.92
CA ASN A 147 -0.93 0.57 15.01
C ASN A 147 -0.92 2.08 14.82
N ARG A 148 -2.11 2.72 14.82
CA ARG A 148 -2.21 4.18 14.77
C ARG A 148 -1.62 4.84 16.02
N ILE A 149 -1.91 4.29 17.21
CA ILE A 149 -1.35 4.77 18.47
C ILE A 149 0.17 4.61 18.48
N VAL A 150 0.69 3.44 18.09
CA VAL A 150 2.13 3.17 18.02
C VAL A 150 2.82 4.11 17.04
N LYS A 151 2.25 4.31 15.84
CA LYS A 151 2.77 5.28 14.87
C LYS A 151 2.81 6.68 15.44
N ARG A 152 1.73 7.11 16.11
CA ARG A 152 1.66 8.45 16.71
C ARG A 152 2.69 8.65 17.83
N ALA A 153 2.89 7.63 18.67
CA ALA A 153 3.91 7.64 19.71
C ALA A 153 5.32 7.73 19.09
N LEU A 154 5.60 6.92 18.06
CA LEU A 154 6.88 6.94 17.36
C LEU A 154 7.14 8.30 16.69
N ASP A 155 6.13 8.88 16.04
CA ASP A 155 6.23 10.19 15.40
C ASP A 155 6.54 11.29 16.41
N LEU A 156 5.85 11.29 17.56
CA LEU A 156 6.06 12.29 18.60
C LEU A 156 7.43 12.14 19.27
N LEU A 157 7.83 10.91 19.60
CA LEU A 157 9.15 10.64 20.15
C LEU A 157 10.26 11.06 19.19
N SER A 158 10.14 10.67 17.91
CA SER A 158 11.10 11.05 16.87
C SER A 158 11.16 12.57 16.69
N ALA A 159 10.00 13.24 16.65
CA ALA A 159 9.94 14.70 16.53
C ALA A 159 10.62 15.39 17.72
N ILE A 160 10.35 14.96 18.96
CA ILE A 160 10.97 15.53 20.17
C ILE A 160 12.48 15.30 20.15
N THR A 161 12.93 14.07 19.91
CA THR A 161 14.36 13.74 19.92
C THR A 161 15.12 14.50 18.83
N LEU A 162 14.58 14.56 17.61
CA LEU A 162 15.18 15.32 16.52
C LEU A 162 15.13 16.84 16.79
N SER A 163 14.08 17.34 17.44
CA SER A 163 13.95 18.75 17.81
C SER A 163 15.07 19.21 18.75
N LEU A 164 15.52 18.36 19.67
CA LEU A 164 16.63 18.72 20.58
C LEU A 164 17.92 19.08 19.83
N VAL A 165 18.18 18.42 18.70
CA VAL A 165 19.32 18.70 17.82
C VAL A 165 18.99 19.81 16.81
N ALA A 166 17.75 19.85 16.32
CA ALA A 166 17.32 20.85 15.35
C ALA A 166 17.21 22.26 15.96
N ILE A 167 16.87 22.41 17.24
CA ILE A 167 16.74 23.71 17.92
C ILE A 167 18.02 24.54 17.84
N PRO A 168 19.22 24.07 18.26
CA PRO A 168 20.43 24.89 18.21
C PRO A 168 20.80 25.29 16.76
N ILE A 169 20.63 24.37 15.80
CA ILE A 169 20.88 24.64 14.37
C ILE A 169 19.86 25.65 13.83
N GLY A 170 18.60 25.47 14.21
CA GLY A 170 17.47 26.31 13.81
C GLY A 170 17.57 27.72 14.37
N LEU A 171 18.04 27.90 15.61
CA LEU A 171 18.31 29.20 16.20
C LEU A 171 19.42 29.95 15.45
N LEU A 172 20.50 29.24 15.09
CA LEU A 172 21.57 29.82 14.26
C LEU A 172 21.05 30.20 12.88
N ALA A 173 20.28 29.33 12.23
CA ALA A 173 19.67 29.63 10.92
C ALA A 173 18.73 30.84 11.02
N ALA A 174 17.88 30.89 12.04
CA ALA A 174 16.96 31.99 12.32
C ALA A 174 17.69 33.33 12.48
N LEU A 175 18.79 33.34 13.25
CA LEU A 175 19.62 34.53 13.44
C LEU A 175 20.22 35.01 12.11
N VAL A 176 20.84 34.11 11.36
CA VAL A 176 21.51 34.44 10.09
C VAL A 176 20.50 34.92 9.03
N ILE A 177 19.30 34.34 8.98
CA ILE A 177 18.20 34.81 8.11
C ILE A 177 17.76 36.22 8.48
N LYS A 178 17.63 36.51 9.79
CA LYS A 178 17.20 37.82 10.29
C LYS A 178 18.24 38.91 10.04
N LEU A 179 19.52 38.56 10.12
CA LEU A 179 20.63 39.47 9.81
C LEU A 179 20.75 39.75 8.31
N GLU A 180 20.46 38.78 7.44
CA GLU A 180 20.58 38.96 5.99
C GLU A 180 19.42 39.76 5.39
N SER A 181 18.19 39.57 5.85
CA SER A 181 17.02 40.21 5.24
C SER A 181 15.91 40.58 6.23
N PRO A 182 15.26 41.76 6.08
CA PRO A 182 14.16 42.16 6.94
C PRO A 182 12.92 41.27 6.73
N GLY A 183 12.08 41.14 7.75
CA GLY A 183 10.82 40.38 7.72
C GLY A 183 10.80 39.10 8.61
N PRO A 184 9.82 38.20 8.40
CA PRO A 184 9.63 37.01 9.21
C PRO A 184 10.69 35.92 8.95
N ILE A 185 11.00 35.14 9.98
CA ILE A 185 11.98 34.04 9.89
C ILE A 185 11.37 32.82 9.18
N PHE A 186 10.08 32.57 9.41
CA PHE A 186 9.37 31.43 8.89
C PHE A 186 8.55 31.78 7.64
N TYR A 187 8.48 30.83 6.73
CA TYR A 187 7.56 30.77 5.60
C TYR A 187 6.56 29.64 5.84
N ARG A 188 5.30 29.84 5.45
CA ARG A 188 4.22 28.86 5.61
C ARG A 188 3.73 28.43 4.23
N GLN A 189 3.67 27.13 4.01
CA GLN A 189 3.20 26.53 2.76
C GLN A 189 2.01 25.61 3.04
N ALA A 190 0.84 25.95 2.48
CA ALA A 190 -0.34 25.09 2.57
C ALA A 190 -0.09 23.74 1.87
N ARG A 191 -0.42 22.64 2.54
CA ARG A 191 -0.35 21.27 2.04
C ARG A 191 -1.61 20.50 2.43
N VAL A 192 -2.00 19.55 1.58
CA VAL A 192 -3.10 18.65 1.86
C VAL A 192 -2.61 17.51 2.76
N GLY A 193 -3.24 17.36 3.92
CA GLY A 193 -2.94 16.35 4.92
C GLY A 193 -3.95 15.20 4.94
N LEU A 194 -4.09 14.60 6.11
CA LEU A 194 -4.98 13.46 6.34
C LEU A 194 -6.45 13.85 6.07
N PHE A 195 -7.18 13.02 5.33
CA PHE A 195 -8.59 13.26 4.95
C PHE A 195 -8.82 14.61 4.26
N ASN A 196 -7.88 15.00 3.40
CA ASN A 196 -7.95 16.25 2.64
C ASN A 196 -8.01 17.51 3.53
N GLN A 197 -7.57 17.41 4.79
CA GLN A 197 -7.47 18.56 5.68
C GLN A 197 -6.18 19.31 5.36
N GLU A 198 -6.31 20.59 4.99
CA GLU A 198 -5.15 21.44 4.73
C GLU A 198 -4.40 21.77 6.03
N PHE A 199 -3.09 21.84 5.95
CA PHE A 199 -2.23 22.30 7.03
C PHE A 199 -1.03 23.07 6.49
N ASP A 200 -0.49 23.97 7.31
CA ASP A 200 0.71 24.71 6.97
C ASP A 200 1.96 23.89 7.31
N VAL A 201 2.79 23.65 6.30
CA VAL A 201 4.19 23.26 6.52
C VAL A 201 4.99 24.51 6.79
N ILE A 202 5.62 24.58 7.97
CA ILE A 202 6.50 25.67 8.36
C ILE A 202 7.89 25.36 7.79
N LYS A 203 8.56 26.38 7.25
CA LYS A 203 9.94 26.30 6.78
C LYS A 203 10.70 27.55 7.16
N PHE A 204 12.02 27.49 7.21
CA PHE A 204 12.79 28.72 7.26
C PHE A 204 12.71 29.46 5.93
N ARG A 205 12.58 30.79 6.01
CA ARG A 205 12.52 31.65 4.84
C ARG A 205 13.86 31.64 4.12
N SER A 206 13.87 31.12 2.90
CA SER A 206 15.04 31.06 2.00
C SER A 206 14.95 32.03 0.81
N MET A 207 13.85 32.77 0.70
CA MET A 207 13.57 33.71 -0.39
C MET A 207 13.22 35.10 0.17
N ARG A 208 13.34 36.14 -0.65
CA ARG A 208 12.94 37.51 -0.28
C ARG A 208 11.44 37.56 0.03
N ASN A 209 11.05 38.53 0.86
CA ASN A 209 9.66 38.64 1.33
C ASN A 209 8.64 38.95 0.21
N ASP A 210 9.12 39.53 -0.90
CA ASP A 210 8.36 39.87 -2.10
C ASP A 210 8.38 38.76 -3.16
N ALA A 211 9.00 37.61 -2.86
CA ALA A 211 9.23 36.54 -3.84
C ALA A 211 7.94 36.01 -4.49
N GLU A 212 6.81 36.01 -3.79
CA GLU A 212 5.52 35.49 -4.28
C GLU A 212 4.47 36.58 -4.42
N LYS A 213 4.88 37.85 -4.63
CA LYS A 213 3.94 38.98 -4.76
C LYS A 213 2.92 38.79 -5.90
N ASN A 214 3.26 38.00 -6.91
CA ASN A 214 2.41 37.67 -8.06
C ASN A 214 1.82 36.24 -7.98
N GLY A 215 1.71 35.67 -6.78
CA GLY A 215 1.20 34.31 -6.55
C GLY A 215 2.28 33.24 -6.46
N ALA A 216 1.85 32.01 -6.18
CA ALA A 216 2.74 30.85 -6.07
C ALA A 216 3.40 30.55 -7.42
N GLN A 217 4.74 30.53 -7.43
CA GLN A 217 5.53 30.31 -8.64
C GLN A 217 6.56 29.21 -8.38
N TRP A 218 6.69 28.29 -9.34
CA TRP A 218 7.72 27.25 -9.31
C TRP A 218 9.12 27.88 -9.23
N ALA A 219 9.96 27.38 -8.34
CA ALA A 219 11.34 27.84 -8.23
C ALA A 219 12.13 27.42 -9.47
N SER A 220 12.86 28.35 -10.07
CA SER A 220 13.74 28.08 -11.22
C SER A 220 15.17 27.72 -10.76
N LYS A 221 15.95 27.11 -11.65
CA LYS A 221 17.38 26.87 -11.39
C LYS A 221 18.08 28.24 -11.30
N ASN A 222 18.74 28.51 -10.17
CA ASN A 222 19.33 29.82 -9.83
C ASN A 222 18.31 30.97 -9.73
N ASP A 223 17.17 30.71 -9.09
CA ASP A 223 16.14 31.71 -8.82
C ASP A 223 16.70 32.96 -8.10
N ALA A 224 16.55 34.13 -8.74
CA ALA A 224 17.05 35.43 -8.24
C ALA A 224 16.38 35.86 -6.92
N ARG A 225 15.25 35.24 -6.55
CA ARG A 225 14.52 35.52 -5.31
C ARG A 225 15.15 34.84 -4.09
N VAL A 226 16.05 33.87 -4.29
CA VAL A 226 16.73 33.13 -3.21
C VAL A 226 17.87 33.96 -2.64
N THR A 227 17.91 34.10 -1.31
CA THR A 227 18.98 34.85 -0.63
C THR A 227 20.29 34.06 -0.58
N ARG A 228 21.41 34.68 -0.18
CA ARG A 228 22.70 33.95 -0.11
C ARG A 228 22.65 32.89 1.00
N VAL A 229 22.07 33.23 2.15
CA VAL A 229 21.81 32.28 3.24
C VAL A 229 20.77 31.25 2.79
N GLY A 230 19.71 31.71 2.12
CA GLY A 230 18.67 30.87 1.52
C GLY A 230 19.23 29.77 0.63
N ARG A 231 20.23 30.09 -0.19
CA ARG A 231 20.94 29.13 -1.05
C ARG A 231 21.67 28.06 -0.23
N PHE A 232 22.31 28.44 0.87
CA PHE A 232 22.99 27.51 1.76
C PHE A 232 22.01 26.59 2.48
N ILE A 233 20.99 27.14 3.15
CA ILE A 233 20.03 26.35 3.94
C ILE A 233 19.21 25.39 3.06
N ARG A 234 18.90 25.76 1.81
CA ARG A 234 18.24 24.85 0.84
C ARG A 234 19.16 23.72 0.38
N LYS A 235 20.46 23.98 0.24
CA LYS A 235 21.45 22.96 -0.15
C LYS A 235 21.62 21.92 0.95
N THR A 236 21.55 22.33 2.22
CA THR A 236 21.70 21.47 3.38
C THR A 236 20.38 20.96 3.96
N ARG A 237 19.22 21.36 3.37
CA ARG A 237 17.86 21.09 3.88
C ARG A 237 17.61 21.59 5.30
N ILE A 238 18.42 22.54 5.78
CA ILE A 238 18.20 23.21 7.06
C ILE A 238 16.87 23.98 7.02
N ASP A 239 16.42 24.42 5.85
CA ASP A 239 15.16 25.13 5.68
C ASP A 239 13.91 24.31 6.02
N GLU A 240 14.02 22.98 6.09
CA GLU A 240 12.93 22.05 6.39
C GLU A 240 12.93 21.58 7.86
N LEU A 241 13.80 22.11 8.71
CA LEU A 241 13.86 21.74 10.13
C LEU A 241 12.65 22.18 10.98
N PRO A 242 12.03 23.36 10.77
CA PRO A 242 10.83 23.77 11.50
C PRO A 242 9.62 22.88 11.22
#